data_AF-A0A520I3K4-F1
#
_entry.id   AF-A0A520I3K4-F1
#
_cell.length_a   1.000
_cell.length_b   1.000
_cell.length_c   1.000
_cell.angle_alpha   90.00
_cell.angle_beta   90.00
_cell.angle_gamma   90.00
#
_symmetry.space_group_name_H-M   'P 1'
#
loop_
_entity.id
_entity.type
_entity.pdbx_description
1 polymer ?
#
loop_
_entity_poly.entity_id
_entity_poly.type
_entity_poly.pdbx_seq_one_letter_code
_entity_poly.pdbx_strand_id
1 'polypeptide(L)'
;HGLDHAMGIRETSLHTAGFIYAITGTTTALTFMSWVFTKDWPLNIGGKPHFALPAWIPITFELTVLFSAVGMVLTFCYLCNLAPFVKKHVFHPRATDDLFVMAIECTDKTDDNEVQSFLQNAGAKEINIQVAETGWWIGRYDREQKLYRDEIGY
;
A
#
# COMPACT_ATOMS: atom_id res chain seq x y z
N HIS A 1 -13.86 0.33 17.72
CA HIS A 1 -13.87 1.34 16.63
C HIS A 1 -13.86 2.72 17.27
N GLY A 2 -12.81 3.52 17.05
CA GLY A 2 -12.52 4.76 17.79
C GLY A 2 -11.05 4.90 18.19
N LEU A 3 -10.26 3.84 17.99
CA LEU A 3 -8.81 3.83 18.20
C LEU A 3 -8.10 4.80 17.24
N ASP A 4 -8.55 4.89 15.99
CA ASP A 4 -8.02 5.83 15.00
C ASP A 4 -8.15 7.29 15.47
N HIS A 5 -9.28 7.62 16.11
CA HIS A 5 -9.49 8.94 16.70
C HIS A 5 -8.59 9.15 17.94
N ALA A 6 -8.46 8.12 18.79
CA ALA A 6 -7.58 8.17 19.95
C ALA A 6 -6.09 8.30 19.58
N MET A 7 -5.67 7.72 18.45
CA MET A 7 -4.31 7.85 17.91
C MET A 7 -4.11 9.12 17.08
N GLY A 8 -5.17 9.86 16.75
CA GLY A 8 -5.08 11.09 15.96
C GLY A 8 -4.59 10.87 14.52
N ILE A 9 -4.79 9.69 13.95
CA ILE A 9 -4.32 9.40 12.59
C ILE A 9 -5.21 10.09 11.55
N ARG A 10 -4.57 10.62 10.50
CA ARG A 10 -5.29 11.20 9.37
C ARG A 10 -5.88 10.10 8.48
N GLU A 11 -7.08 10.32 7.97
CA GLU A 11 -7.67 9.43 6.95
C GLU A 11 -6.80 9.33 5.70
N THR A 12 -6.77 8.13 5.11
CA THR A 12 -5.97 7.85 3.92
C THR A 12 -6.64 8.39 2.66
N SER A 13 -5.89 9.10 1.81
CA SER A 13 -6.37 9.66 0.53
C SER A 13 -6.36 8.68 -0.64
N LEU A 14 -6.40 7.37 -0.37
CA LEU A 14 -6.31 6.32 -1.39
C LEU A 14 -7.50 6.35 -2.37
N HIS A 15 -8.66 6.82 -1.91
CA HIS A 15 -9.85 7.02 -2.75
C HIS A 15 -9.61 8.04 -3.87
N THR A 16 -8.89 9.14 -3.58
CA THR A 16 -8.54 10.15 -4.59
C THR A 16 -7.61 9.59 -5.65
N ALA A 17 -6.63 8.77 -5.25
CA ALA A 17 -5.75 8.08 -6.19
C ALA A 17 -6.54 7.14 -7.12
N GLY A 18 -7.47 6.35 -6.57
CA GLY A 18 -8.37 5.50 -7.35
C GLY A 18 -9.17 6.25 -8.41
N PHE A 19 -9.70 7.43 -8.07
CA PHE A 19 -10.41 8.28 -9.03
C PHE A 19 -9.51 8.76 -10.18
N ILE A 20 -8.27 9.16 -9.87
CA ILE A 20 -7.30 9.58 -10.89
C ILE A 20 -6.97 8.41 -11.82
N TYR A 21 -6.73 7.21 -11.26
CA TYR A 21 -6.47 6.01 -12.07
C TYR A 21 -7.67 5.65 -12.96
N ALA A 22 -8.90 5.75 -12.45
CA ALA A 22 -10.11 5.54 -13.24
C ALA A 22 -10.20 6.51 -14.44
N ILE A 23 -9.95 7.81 -14.23
CA ILE A 23 -9.95 8.80 -15.33
C ILE A 23 -8.89 8.46 -16.37
N THR A 24 -7.69 8.06 -15.94
CA THR A 24 -6.63 7.67 -16.88
C THR A 24 -7.01 6.43 -17.69
N GLY A 25 -7.68 5.45 -17.09
CA GLY A 25 -8.20 4.27 -17.79
C GLY A 25 -9.26 4.62 -18.82
N THR A 26 -10.26 5.41 -18.43
CA THR A 26 -11.32 5.89 -19.35
C THR A 26 -10.73 6.66 -20.53
N THR A 27 -9.79 7.57 -20.26
CA THR A 27 -9.13 8.38 -21.29
C THR A 27 -8.33 7.50 -22.25
N THR A 28 -7.56 6.55 -21.71
CA THR A 28 -6.77 5.62 -22.51
C THR A 28 -7.65 4.77 -23.42
N ALA A 29 -8.77 4.23 -22.91
CA ALA A 29 -9.71 3.43 -23.68
C ALA A 29 -10.29 4.22 -24.86
N LEU A 30 -10.83 5.42 -24.58
CA LEU A 30 -11.48 6.25 -25.59
C LEU A 30 -10.48 6.74 -26.64
N THR A 31 -9.29 7.20 -26.22
CA THR A 31 -8.25 7.66 -27.14
C THR A 31 -7.76 6.52 -28.02
N PHE A 32 -7.48 5.34 -27.44
CA PHE A 32 -6.99 4.19 -28.19
C PHE A 32 -8.01 3.68 -29.21
N MET A 33 -9.26 3.44 -28.79
CA MET A 33 -10.31 3.00 -29.70
C MET A 33 -10.61 4.02 -30.79
N SER A 34 -10.64 5.31 -30.44
CA SER A 34 -10.85 6.38 -31.43
C SER A 34 -9.72 6.39 -32.46
N TRP A 35 -8.47 6.26 -32.03
CA TRP A 35 -7.32 6.23 -32.93
C TRP A 35 -7.37 5.04 -33.90
N VAL A 36 -7.59 3.82 -33.37
CA VAL A 36 -7.64 2.58 -34.18
C VAL A 36 -8.76 2.64 -35.23
N PHE A 37 -9.99 2.95 -34.82
CA PHE A 37 -11.16 2.83 -35.71
C PHE A 37 -11.38 4.03 -36.64
N THR A 38 -10.79 5.20 -36.35
CA THR A 38 -11.00 6.41 -37.16
C THR A 38 -9.81 6.84 -37.99
N LYS A 39 -8.58 6.48 -37.59
CA LYS A 39 -7.35 6.94 -38.26
C LYS A 39 -6.50 5.81 -38.79
N ASP A 40 -6.20 4.81 -37.95
CA ASP A 40 -5.24 3.77 -38.32
C ASP A 40 -5.87 2.74 -39.28
N TRP A 41 -7.01 2.17 -38.90
CA TRP A 41 -7.69 1.15 -39.69
C TRP A 41 -9.21 1.31 -39.67
N PRO A 42 -9.77 2.17 -40.54
CA PRO A 42 -11.22 2.33 -40.65
C PRO A 42 -11.85 1.10 -41.32
N LEU A 43 -12.40 0.20 -40.51
CA LEU A 43 -13.19 -0.95 -40.98
C LEU A 43 -14.66 -0.59 -41.15
N ASN A 44 -15.25 -0.99 -42.28
CA ASN A 44 -16.70 -0.97 -42.46
C ASN A 44 -17.28 -2.32 -42.00
N ILE A 45 -17.83 -2.37 -40.78
CA ILE A 45 -18.44 -3.57 -40.19
C ILE A 45 -19.95 -3.34 -40.11
N GLY A 46 -20.69 -3.96 -41.03
CA GLY A 46 -22.16 -3.92 -41.03
C GLY A 46 -22.77 -2.53 -41.28
N GLY A 47 -22.05 -1.63 -41.98
CA GLY A 47 -22.55 -0.29 -42.34
C GLY A 47 -22.65 0.70 -41.17
N LYS A 48 -22.13 0.35 -40.00
CA LYS A 48 -22.16 1.21 -38.81
C LYS A 48 -21.14 2.35 -38.92
N PRO A 49 -21.41 3.52 -38.30
CA PRO A 49 -20.43 4.60 -38.25
C PRO A 49 -19.17 4.15 -37.51
N HIS A 50 -18.00 4.60 -37.98
CA HIS A 50 -16.70 4.28 -37.37
C HIS A 50 -16.58 4.76 -35.91
N PHE A 51 -17.45 5.67 -35.47
CA PHE A 51 -17.56 6.14 -34.09
C PHE A 51 -18.82 5.55 -33.42
N ALA A 52 -18.77 4.27 -33.09
CA ALA A 52 -19.89 3.53 -32.49
C ALA A 52 -19.80 3.50 -30.95
N LEU A 53 -19.97 4.66 -30.30
CA LEU A 53 -19.87 4.80 -28.84
C LEU A 53 -20.60 3.71 -28.04
N PRO A 54 -21.86 3.32 -28.36
CA PRO A 54 -22.57 2.29 -27.57
C PRO A 54 -21.83 0.95 -27.52
N ALA A 55 -21.10 0.58 -28.58
CA ALA A 55 -20.32 -0.66 -28.63
C ALA A 55 -19.01 -0.57 -27.82
N TRP A 56 -18.52 0.64 -27.53
CA TRP A 56 -17.27 0.88 -26.80
C TRP A 56 -17.48 0.99 -25.29
N ILE A 57 -18.72 1.15 -24.83
CA ILE A 57 -19.05 1.29 -23.40
C ILE A 57 -18.56 0.09 -22.59
N PRO A 58 -18.79 -1.18 -22.97
CA PRO A 58 -18.32 -2.32 -22.18
C PRO A 58 -16.79 -2.34 -22.05
N ILE A 59 -16.07 -2.08 -23.14
CA ILE A 59 -14.59 -2.06 -23.13
C ILE A 59 -14.06 -0.92 -22.27
N THR A 60 -14.65 0.26 -22.40
CA THR A 60 -14.27 1.44 -21.60
C THR A 60 -14.48 1.16 -20.12
N PHE A 61 -15.63 0.60 -19.75
CA PHE A 61 -15.96 0.23 -18.37
C PHE A 61 -14.93 -0.74 -17.78
N GLU A 62 -14.63 -1.84 -18.47
CA GLU A 62 -13.65 -2.83 -18.00
C GLU A 62 -12.25 -2.21 -17.82
N LEU A 63 -11.80 -1.36 -18.76
CA LEU A 63 -10.48 -0.73 -18.65
C LEU A 63 -10.41 0.29 -17.50
N THR A 64 -11.49 1.05 -17.27
CA THR A 64 -11.60 1.99 -16.15
C THR A 64 -11.51 1.24 -14.81
N VAL A 65 -12.24 0.13 -14.66
CA VAL A 65 -12.21 -0.69 -13.45
C VAL A 65 -10.83 -1.33 -13.26
N LEU A 66 -10.22 -1.85 -14.33
CA LEU A 66 -8.89 -2.44 -14.28
C LEU A 66 -7.82 -1.45 -13.81
N PHE A 67 -7.76 -0.26 -14.40
CA PHE A 67 -6.78 0.78 -14.03
C PHE A 67 -7.00 1.24 -12.59
N SER A 68 -8.26 1.45 -12.18
CA SER A 68 -8.60 1.83 -10.81
C SER A 68 -8.13 0.78 -9.80
N ALA A 69 -8.51 -0.49 -10.00
CA ALA A 69 -8.20 -1.57 -9.08
C ALA A 69 -6.69 -1.83 -9.00
N VAL A 70 -6.00 -1.99 -10.13
CA VAL A 70 -4.56 -2.27 -10.17
C VAL A 70 -3.76 -1.07 -9.64
N GLY A 71 -4.11 0.15 -10.03
CA GLY A 71 -3.44 1.37 -9.56
C GLY A 71 -3.57 1.55 -8.04
N MET A 72 -4.76 1.31 -7.48
CA MET A 72 -4.97 1.37 -6.03
C MET A 72 -4.17 0.30 -5.28
N VAL A 73 -4.15 -0.94 -5.76
CA VAL A 73 -3.38 -2.02 -5.13
C VAL A 73 -1.89 -1.71 -5.13
N LEU A 74 -1.34 -1.25 -6.27
CA LEU A 74 0.07 -0.88 -6.35
C LEU A 74 0.42 0.30 -5.43
N THR A 75 -0.45 1.30 -5.35
CA THR A 75 -0.28 2.45 -4.44
C THR A 75 -0.30 2.02 -2.99
N PHE A 76 -1.24 1.13 -2.63
CA PHE A 76 -1.34 0.58 -1.28
C PHE A 76 -0.07 -0.20 -0.90
N CYS A 77 0.38 -1.12 -1.77
CA CYS A 77 1.62 -1.86 -1.57
C CYS A 77 2.82 -0.93 -1.38
N TYR A 78 2.91 0.13 -2.19
CA TYR A 78 3.98 1.13 -2.08
C TYR A 78 3.92 1.90 -0.76
N LEU A 79 2.77 2.47 -0.40
CA LEU A 79 2.61 3.28 0.83
C LEU A 79 2.89 2.48 2.10
N CYS A 80 2.46 1.22 2.14
CA CYS A 80 2.67 0.35 3.28
C CYS A 80 4.03 -0.37 3.24
N ASN A 81 4.85 -0.14 2.20
CA ASN A 81 6.11 -0.83 1.96
C ASN A 81 5.98 -2.37 1.94
N LEU A 82 4.89 -2.88 1.34
CA LEU A 82 4.67 -4.30 1.08
C LEU A 82 5.14 -4.63 -0.33
N ALA A 83 6.00 -5.63 -0.45
CA ALA A 83 6.24 -6.28 -1.73
C ALA A 83 6.53 -7.77 -1.50
N PRO A 84 6.40 -8.61 -2.55
CA PRO A 84 6.89 -9.98 -2.49
C PRO A 84 8.37 -9.98 -2.07
N PHE A 85 8.75 -10.89 -1.17
CA PHE A 85 10.14 -11.10 -0.69
C PHE A 85 10.72 -10.03 0.25
N VAL A 86 9.87 -9.14 0.77
CA VAL A 86 10.29 -8.10 1.71
C VAL A 86 10.11 -8.62 3.11
N LYS A 87 11.18 -8.55 3.91
CA LYS A 87 11.12 -8.87 5.33
C LYS A 87 10.86 -7.60 6.11
N LYS A 88 9.90 -7.66 7.04
CA LYS A 88 9.63 -6.60 8.01
C LYS A 88 9.94 -7.08 9.42
N HIS A 89 10.36 -6.15 10.27
CA HIS A 89 10.61 -6.43 11.69
C HIS A 89 9.31 -6.84 12.36
N VAL A 90 9.31 -8.02 12.99
CA VAL A 90 8.16 -8.54 13.73
C VAL A 90 8.44 -8.35 15.21
N PHE A 91 7.78 -7.37 15.83
CA PHE A 91 7.97 -7.03 17.24
C PHE A 91 7.61 -8.18 18.19
N HIS A 92 6.55 -8.94 17.85
CA HIS A 92 6.16 -10.12 18.59
C HIS A 92 5.47 -11.14 17.67
N PRO A 93 5.83 -12.44 17.72
CA PRO A 93 5.26 -13.46 16.82
C PRO A 93 3.76 -13.69 17.07
N ARG A 94 3.27 -13.43 18.29
CA ARG A 94 1.85 -13.58 18.66
C ARG A 94 1.01 -12.32 18.42
N ALA A 95 1.57 -11.29 17.78
CA ALA A 95 0.86 -10.05 17.47
C ALA A 95 -0.36 -10.28 16.54
N THR A 96 -0.34 -11.35 15.76
CA THR A 96 -1.44 -11.73 14.85
C THR A 96 -2.38 -12.77 15.43
N ASP A 97 -2.14 -13.25 16.65
CA ASP A 97 -2.90 -14.32 17.30
C ASP A 97 -3.74 -13.79 18.47
N ASP A 98 -3.14 -13.61 19.65
CA ASP A 98 -3.86 -13.29 20.89
C ASP A 98 -3.40 -12.00 21.59
N LEU A 99 -2.28 -11.40 21.18
CA LEU A 99 -1.70 -10.23 21.83
C LEU A 99 -1.84 -8.96 20.99
N PHE A 100 -2.23 -7.87 21.65
CA PHE A 100 -2.08 -6.52 21.08
C PHE A 100 -0.69 -5.98 21.41
N VAL A 101 0.04 -5.56 20.38
CA VAL A 101 1.39 -5.02 20.52
C VAL A 101 1.37 -3.53 20.22
N MET A 102 1.85 -2.74 21.18
CA MET A 102 2.08 -1.32 21.02
C MET A 102 3.60 -1.08 20.91
N ALA A 103 4.03 -0.54 19.78
CA ALA A 103 5.41 -0.11 19.59
C ALA A 103 5.52 1.40 19.84
N ILE A 104 6.48 1.80 20.67
CA ILE A 104 6.82 3.20 20.93
C ILE A 104 8.24 3.40 20.44
N GLU A 105 8.45 4.45 19.66
CA GLU A 105 9.78 4.84 19.21
C GLU A 105 10.55 5.49 20.37
N CYS A 106 11.62 4.84 20.82
CA CYS A 106 12.58 5.44 21.74
C CYS A 106 13.58 6.26 20.94
N THR A 107 13.66 7.57 21.21
CA THR A 107 14.67 8.46 20.63
C THR A 107 15.78 8.71 21.64
N ASP A 108 16.90 9.33 21.23
CA ASP A 108 18.02 9.67 22.13
C ASP A 108 17.62 10.56 23.34
N LYS A 109 16.43 11.16 23.30
CA LYS A 109 15.88 12.01 24.36
C LYS A 109 14.96 11.28 25.32
N THR A 110 14.67 10.00 25.06
CA THR A 110 13.71 9.19 25.80
C THR A 110 14.47 8.29 26.77
N ASP A 111 14.13 8.32 28.07
CA ASP A 111 14.69 7.37 29.03
C ASP A 111 13.89 6.06 28.98
N ASP A 112 14.55 4.99 28.53
CA ASP A 112 13.96 3.65 28.40
C ASP A 112 13.37 3.14 29.72
N ASN A 113 13.98 3.48 30.87
CA ASN A 113 13.52 3.02 32.18
C ASN A 113 12.22 3.73 32.61
N GLU A 114 12.08 5.01 32.26
CA GLU A 114 10.88 5.78 32.53
C GLU A 114 9.71 5.24 31.71
N VAL A 115 9.94 4.97 30.41
CA VAL A 115 8.93 4.39 29.52
C VAL A 115 8.51 2.99 29.98
N GLN A 116 9.46 2.15 30.37
CA GLN A 116 9.15 0.81 30.89
C GLN A 116 8.29 0.89 32.16
N SER A 117 8.64 1.79 33.09
CA SER A 117 7.88 2.00 34.33
C SER A 117 6.47 2.52 34.05
N PHE A 118 6.35 3.46 33.11
CA PHE A 118 5.05 3.99 32.67
C PHE A 118 4.17 2.89 32.08
N LEU A 119 4.70 2.06 31.17
CA LEU A 119 3.96 0.96 30.55
C LEU A 119 3.54 -0.11 31.56
N GLN A 120 4.41 -0.42 32.52
CA GLN A 120 4.09 -1.37 33.58
C GLN A 120 2.93 -0.86 34.45
N ASN A 121 2.94 0.42 34.82
CA ASN A 121 1.85 1.05 35.55
C ASN A 121 0.55 1.13 34.73
N ALA A 122 0.65 1.27 33.41
CA ALA A 122 -0.49 1.25 32.50
C ALA A 122 -1.10 -0.16 32.29
N GLY A 123 -0.47 -1.22 32.83
CA GLY A 123 -0.96 -2.59 32.78
C GLY A 123 -0.39 -3.45 31.65
N ALA A 124 0.78 -3.09 31.09
CA ALA A 124 1.47 -3.92 30.11
C ALA A 124 1.84 -5.29 30.70
N LYS A 125 1.47 -6.37 30.00
CA LYS A 125 1.77 -7.75 30.42
C LYS A 125 3.23 -8.13 30.17
N GLU A 126 3.77 -7.69 29.04
CA GLU A 126 5.13 -7.97 28.59
C GLU A 126 5.73 -6.69 28.00
N ILE A 127 6.99 -6.40 28.31
CA ILE A 127 7.72 -5.22 27.81
C ILE A 127 9.08 -5.70 27.29
N ASN A 128 9.41 -5.31 26.07
CA ASN A 128 10.66 -5.68 25.41
C ASN A 128 11.25 -4.47 24.68
N ILE A 129 12.55 -4.24 24.84
CA ILE A 129 13.30 -3.20 24.13
C ILE A 129 14.00 -3.87 22.95
N GLN A 130 13.62 -3.48 21.74
CA GLN A 130 14.15 -4.04 20.51
C GLN A 130 14.60 -2.93 19.57
N VAL A 131 15.68 -3.19 18.85
CA VAL A 131 16.11 -2.33 17.74
C VAL A 131 15.34 -2.76 16.50
N ALA A 132 14.48 -1.88 15.97
CA ALA A 132 13.69 -2.14 14.78
C ALA A 132 14.39 -1.62 13.52
N GLU A 133 14.25 -2.37 12.42
CA GLU A 133 14.80 -2.00 11.12
C GLU A 133 13.84 -1.09 10.35
N THR A 134 14.34 0.04 9.83
CA THR A 134 13.53 1.04 9.13
C THR A 134 13.49 0.84 7.60
N GLY A 135 14.41 0.05 7.05
CA GLY A 135 14.64 -0.08 5.61
C GLY A 135 13.73 -1.06 4.85
N TRP A 136 13.93 -1.07 3.53
CA TRP A 136 13.37 -2.05 2.61
C TRP A 136 14.51 -2.90 2.04
N TRP A 137 14.65 -4.14 2.50
CA TRP A 137 15.56 -5.08 1.85
C TRP A 137 14.88 -6.42 1.64
N ILE A 138 15.40 -7.15 0.66
CA ILE A 138 14.94 -8.47 0.29
C ILE A 138 15.47 -9.46 1.33
N GLY A 139 14.57 -10.17 1.99
CA GLY A 139 14.91 -11.04 3.11
C GLY A 139 14.00 -12.25 3.21
N ARG A 140 14.48 -13.30 3.88
CA ARG A 140 13.67 -14.47 4.22
C ARG A 140 13.61 -14.65 5.73
N TYR A 141 12.51 -15.21 6.21
CA TYR A 141 12.29 -15.48 7.64
C TYR A 141 12.96 -16.77 8.12
N ASP A 142 13.41 -17.66 7.21
CA ASP A 142 14.05 -18.95 7.52
C ASP A 142 15.53 -18.84 7.90
N ARG A 143 16.18 -17.69 7.65
CA ARG A 143 17.61 -17.48 7.89
C ARG A 143 17.84 -16.29 8.82
N GLU A 144 18.81 -16.44 9.72
CA GLU A 144 19.39 -15.31 10.44
C GLU A 144 20.17 -14.44 9.46
N GLN A 145 19.83 -13.15 9.42
CA GLN A 145 20.39 -12.16 8.51
C GLN A 145 20.92 -11.00 9.36
N LYS A 146 22.04 -10.41 8.94
CA LYS A 146 22.60 -9.23 9.61
C LYS A 146 21.66 -8.04 9.45
N LEU A 147 21.58 -7.21 10.48
CA LEU A 147 20.70 -6.05 10.49
C LEU A 147 21.25 -5.00 9.51
N TYR A 148 20.38 -4.30 8.78
CA TYR A 148 20.79 -3.27 7.80
C TYR A 148 21.69 -2.18 8.40
N ARG A 149 21.51 -1.87 9.70
CA ARG A 149 22.38 -0.92 10.43
C ARG A 149 23.83 -1.38 10.52
N ASP A 150 24.09 -2.69 10.51
CA ASP A 150 25.46 -3.22 10.57
C ASP A 150 26.19 -3.09 9.22
N GLU A 151 25.47 -2.79 8.13
CA GLU A 151 26.06 -2.58 6.79
C GLU A 151 26.44 -1.12 6.55
N ILE A 152 25.73 -0.17 7.16
CA ILE A 152 26.02 1.26 7.06
C ILE A 152 26.62 1.72 8.40
N GLY A 153 27.94 1.59 8.52
CA GLY A 153 28.68 2.03 9.69
C GLY A 153 28.46 3.52 9.98
N TYR A 154 27.57 3.79 10.93
CA TYR A 154 27.41 5.07 11.63
C TYR A 154 27.53 4.79 13.12
#